data_AF-A0A395IPE2-F1
#
_entry.id   AF-A0A395IPE2-F1
#
_cell.length_a   1.000
_cell.length_b   1.000
_cell.length_c   1.000
_cell.angle_alpha   90.00
_cell.angle_beta   90.00
_cell.angle_gamma   90.00
#
_symmetry.space_group_name_H-M   'P 1'
#
loop_
_entity.id
_entity.type
_entity.pdbx_description
1 polymer ?
#
loop_
_entity_poly.entity_id
_entity_poly.type
_entity_poly.pdbx_seq_one_letter_code
_entity_poly.pdbx_strand_id
1 'polypeptide(L)'
;MSTTPSQATSSQTPPTMILPEGLTADSIDTIPVLCETLSRLQNFSPSNPSAVSPPGATPSFNANSTGPLNIKDIYTATDGIKHKLQKARASVKGMPDMHRTIEDQEEEIRECEEKIRQQKDVLNLLKKVGLSMKQEREERGSGDKMEI
;
A
#
# COMPACT_ATOMS: atom_id res chain seq x y z
N MET A 1 15.52 -47.11 9.76
CA MET A 1 16.37 -45.92 9.59
C MET A 1 15.75 -45.09 8.46
N SER A 2 14.79 -44.23 8.77
CA SER A 2 14.08 -43.43 7.76
C SER A 2 14.21 -41.96 8.13
N THR A 3 14.87 -41.23 7.24
CA THR A 3 15.29 -39.83 7.38
C THR A 3 14.16 -38.87 7.05
N THR A 4 13.94 -37.92 7.95
CA THR A 4 13.10 -36.73 7.85
C THR A 4 13.61 -35.75 6.78
N PRO A 5 12.74 -35.09 5.99
CA PRO A 5 13.12 -33.90 5.23
C PRO A 5 12.89 -32.62 6.06
N SER A 6 13.94 -31.79 6.16
CA SER A 6 13.89 -30.42 6.68
C SER A 6 13.09 -29.51 5.74
N GLN A 7 12.03 -28.90 6.26
CA GLN A 7 11.31 -27.83 5.57
C GLN A 7 11.98 -26.49 5.92
N ALA A 8 12.54 -25.85 4.90
CA ALA A 8 13.08 -24.49 5.00
C ALA A 8 11.94 -23.48 5.11
N THR A 9 11.90 -22.75 6.23
CA THR A 9 11.01 -21.61 6.44
C THR A 9 11.52 -20.43 5.63
N SER A 10 10.76 -20.01 4.61
CA SER A 10 11.01 -18.74 3.91
C SER A 10 10.70 -17.58 4.85
N SER A 11 11.70 -16.73 5.10
CA SER A 11 11.58 -15.46 5.79
C SER A 11 10.86 -14.45 4.91
N GLN A 12 9.56 -14.28 5.10
CA GLN A 12 8.78 -13.22 4.46
C GLN A 12 9.04 -11.91 5.24
N THR A 13 9.74 -10.97 4.61
CA THR A 13 9.87 -9.59 5.09
C THR A 13 8.49 -8.92 5.11
N PRO A 14 8.14 -8.15 6.16
CA PRO A 14 6.86 -7.46 6.22
C PRO A 14 6.75 -6.50 5.02
N PRO A 15 5.69 -6.59 4.20
CA PRO A 15 5.49 -5.64 3.12
C PRO A 15 5.19 -4.28 3.74
N THR A 16 6.13 -3.34 3.62
CA THR A 16 5.81 -1.92 3.77
C THR A 16 4.64 -1.64 2.83
N MET A 17 3.49 -1.27 3.39
CA MET A 17 2.24 -1.01 2.66
C MET A 17 2.40 0.23 1.78
N ILE A 18 3.19 0.13 0.71
CA ILE A 18 3.21 1.10 -0.38
C ILE A 18 1.97 0.77 -1.20
N LEU A 19 0.94 1.60 -1.06
CA LEU A 19 -0.24 1.50 -1.90
C LEU A 19 0.18 1.59 -3.37
N PRO A 20 -0.35 0.73 -4.26
CA PRO A 20 -0.06 0.80 -5.68
C PRO A 20 -0.35 2.20 -6.23
N GLU A 21 0.53 2.67 -7.12
CA GLU A 21 0.36 3.91 -7.86
C GLU A 21 -1.05 3.93 -8.50
N GLY A 22 -1.91 4.88 -8.12
CA GLY A 22 -3.31 4.95 -8.58
C GLY A 22 -4.38 4.56 -7.55
N LEU A 23 -4.01 4.10 -6.35
CA LEU A 23 -4.92 3.98 -5.20
C LEU A 23 -4.73 5.09 -4.16
N THR A 24 -4.05 6.19 -4.53
CA THR A 24 -3.99 7.39 -3.71
C THR A 24 -5.36 8.08 -3.69
N ALA A 25 -5.72 8.73 -2.58
CA ALA A 25 -7.01 9.40 -2.42
C ALA A 25 -7.33 10.34 -3.60
N ASP A 26 -6.32 11.06 -4.11
CA ASP A 26 -6.42 11.99 -5.24
C ASP A 26 -6.58 11.30 -6.62
N SER A 27 -6.16 10.04 -6.74
CA SER A 27 -6.35 9.26 -7.98
C SER A 27 -7.75 8.68 -8.09
N ILE A 28 -8.40 8.39 -6.95
CA ILE A 28 -9.73 7.79 -6.87
C ILE A 28 -10.82 8.88 -6.83
N ASP A 29 -10.51 10.05 -6.29
CA ASP A 29 -11.44 11.17 -6.23
C ASP A 29 -11.65 11.83 -7.61
N THR A 30 -12.51 11.20 -8.40
CA THR A 30 -12.92 11.67 -9.72
C THR A 30 -14.16 12.56 -9.67
N ILE A 31 -14.78 12.72 -8.48
CA ILE A 31 -16.02 13.47 -8.28
C ILE A 31 -15.86 14.95 -8.66
N PRO A 32 -14.81 15.68 -8.24
CA PRO A 32 -14.63 17.08 -8.61
C PRO A 32 -14.50 17.27 -10.13
N VAL A 33 -13.75 16.38 -10.79
CA VAL A 33 -13.53 16.42 -12.25
C VAL A 33 -14.83 16.11 -13.02
N LEU A 34 -15.63 15.15 -12.53
CA LEU A 34 -16.95 14.85 -13.10
C LEU A 34 -17.92 16.02 -12.92
N CYS A 35 -17.97 16.65 -11.74
CA CYS A 35 -18.79 17.83 -11.51
C CYS A 35 -18.40 19.01 -12.41
N GLU A 36 -17.10 19.24 -12.62
CA GLU A 36 -16.60 20.29 -13.50
C GLU A 36 -16.99 20.01 -14.96
N THR A 37 -16.76 18.80 -15.45
CA THR A 37 -17.12 18.40 -16.83
C THR A 37 -18.63 18.46 -17.08
N LEU A 38 -19.45 18.03 -16.12
CA LEU A 38 -20.92 18.14 -16.21
C LEU A 38 -21.39 19.59 -16.18
N SER A 39 -20.81 20.44 -15.33
CA SER A 39 -21.13 21.87 -15.29
C SER A 39 -20.85 22.53 -16.64
N ARG A 40 -19.68 22.26 -17.21
CA ARG A 40 -19.28 22.78 -18.54
C ARG A 40 -20.17 22.28 -19.68
N LEU A 41 -20.73 21.07 -19.57
CA LEU A 41 -21.70 20.54 -20.53
C LEU A 41 -23.09 21.19 -20.35
N GLN A 42 -23.51 21.45 -19.12
CA GLN A 42 -24.81 22.10 -18.84
C GLN A 42 -24.82 23.58 -19.27
N ASN A 43 -23.66 24.25 -19.26
CA ASN A 43 -23.49 25.60 -19.79
C ASN A 43 -23.41 25.66 -21.32
N PHE A 44 -23.46 24.53 -22.03
CA PHE A 44 -23.57 24.49 -23.49
C PHE A 44 -24.98 24.90 -23.92
N SER A 45 -25.19 26.20 -24.14
CA SER A 45 -26.38 26.72 -24.81
C SER A 45 -26.11 26.85 -26.32
N PRO A 46 -26.93 26.26 -27.21
CA PRO A 46 -26.78 26.40 -28.66
C PRO A 46 -27.01 27.83 -29.19
N SER A 47 -27.37 28.79 -28.32
CA SER A 47 -27.64 30.18 -28.68
C SER A 47 -26.42 31.12 -28.67
N ASN A 48 -25.22 30.66 -28.27
CA ASN A 48 -24.03 31.51 -28.19
C ASN A 48 -22.95 31.09 -29.22
N PRO A 49 -22.78 31.83 -30.34
CA PRO A 49 -21.78 31.52 -31.35
C PRO A 49 -20.35 32.00 -31.00
N SER A 50 -20.12 32.55 -29.80
CA SER A 50 -18.82 33.11 -29.40
C SER A 50 -17.92 32.09 -28.73
N ALA A 51 -17.49 31.06 -29.46
CA ALA A 51 -16.35 30.21 -29.07
C ALA A 51 -15.69 29.58 -30.31
N VAL A 52 -15.23 30.44 -31.24
CA VAL A 52 -14.27 30.03 -32.26
C VAL A 52 -12.88 30.09 -31.63
N SER A 53 -12.36 28.94 -31.21
CA SER A 53 -10.93 28.77 -30.91
C SER A 53 -10.14 28.59 -32.23
N PRO A 54 -8.91 29.10 -32.35
CA PRO A 54 -8.11 28.97 -33.56
C PRO A 54 -7.71 27.50 -33.84
N PRO A 55 -7.58 27.09 -35.11
CA PRO A 55 -7.23 25.72 -35.48
C PRO A 55 -5.74 25.49 -35.21
N GLY A 56 -5.41 24.69 -34.19
CA GLY A 56 -4.03 24.27 -33.95
C GLY A 56 -3.64 23.96 -32.51
N ALA A 57 -4.48 24.28 -31.51
CA ALA A 57 -4.18 23.90 -30.13
C ALA A 57 -4.59 22.44 -29.90
N THR A 58 -3.61 21.56 -29.76
CA THR A 58 -3.81 20.26 -29.10
C THR A 58 -4.41 20.54 -27.71
N PRO A 59 -5.55 19.94 -27.32
CA PRO A 59 -6.13 20.20 -26.02
C PRO A 59 -5.27 19.47 -24.98
N SER A 60 -4.23 20.14 -24.49
CA SER A 60 -3.54 19.74 -23.28
C SER A 60 -4.56 19.78 -22.15
N PHE A 61 -4.57 18.73 -21.33
CA PHE A 61 -5.49 18.53 -20.22
C PHE A 61 -5.27 19.61 -19.14
N ASN A 62 -5.77 20.82 -19.40
CA ASN A 62 -5.83 21.88 -18.42
C ASN A 62 -7.18 21.77 -17.72
N ALA A 63 -7.14 21.34 -16.46
CA ALA A 63 -8.21 21.50 -15.46
C ALA A 63 -8.58 22.97 -15.16
N ASN A 64 -8.17 23.89 -16.04
CA ASN A 64 -8.41 25.34 -16.00
C ASN A 64 -9.11 25.83 -17.27
N SER A 65 -9.61 24.94 -18.12
CA SER A 65 -10.40 25.34 -19.31
C SER A 65 -11.83 25.69 -18.89
N THR A 66 -12.06 26.96 -18.55
CA THR A 66 -13.35 27.50 -18.05
C THR A 66 -14.43 27.67 -19.13
N GLY A 67 -14.18 27.22 -20.37
CA GLY A 67 -15.11 27.37 -21.50
C GLY A 67 -16.14 26.23 -21.63
N PRO A 68 -17.32 26.50 -22.25
CA PRO A 68 -18.31 25.48 -22.54
C PRO A 68 -17.70 24.30 -23.32
N LEU A 69 -18.03 23.07 -22.93
CA LEU A 69 -17.57 21.87 -23.65
C LEU A 69 -18.44 21.65 -24.89
N ASN A 70 -17.80 21.56 -26.06
CA ASN A 70 -18.48 21.12 -27.27
C ASN A 70 -18.69 19.60 -27.21
N ILE A 71 -19.78 19.10 -27.79
CA ILE A 71 -20.14 17.67 -27.81
C ILE A 71 -19.02 16.78 -28.38
N LYS A 72 -18.21 17.31 -29.29
CA LYS A 72 -17.06 16.61 -29.87
C LYS A 72 -15.88 16.44 -28.90
N ASP A 73 -15.78 17.31 -27.90
CA ASP A 73 -14.67 17.35 -26.96
C ASP A 73 -14.94 16.54 -25.68
N ILE A 74 -16.17 16.01 -25.51
CA ILE A 74 -16.58 15.20 -24.35
C ILE A 74 -15.68 13.96 -24.21
N TYR A 75 -15.38 13.28 -25.33
CA TYR A 75 -14.54 12.09 -25.32
C TYR A 75 -13.17 12.41 -24.75
N THR A 76 -12.52 13.47 -25.25
CA THR A 76 -11.21 13.92 -24.79
C THR A 76 -11.23 14.43 -23.34
N ALA A 77 -12.29 15.15 -22.94
CA ALA A 77 -12.46 15.63 -21.58
C ALA A 77 -12.65 14.50 -20.56
N THR A 78 -13.25 13.38 -20.98
CA THR A 78 -13.56 12.23 -20.12
C THR A 78 -12.47 11.15 -20.15
N ASP A 79 -11.60 11.14 -21.15
CA ASP A 79 -10.58 10.10 -21.35
C ASP A 79 -9.60 9.98 -20.17
N GLY A 80 -9.22 11.10 -19.56
CA GLY A 80 -8.39 11.10 -18.34
C GLY A 80 -9.05 10.39 -17.15
N ILE A 81 -10.38 10.54 -17.00
CA ILE A 81 -11.17 9.86 -15.95
C ILE A 81 -11.22 8.37 -16.23
N LYS A 82 -11.45 7.99 -17.49
CA LYS A 82 -11.44 6.59 -17.94
C LYS A 82 -10.10 5.93 -17.64
N HIS A 83 -8.97 6.58 -17.94
CA HIS A 83 -7.65 6.07 -17.62
C HIS A 83 -7.41 5.92 -16.12
N LYS A 84 -7.81 6.91 -15.30
CA LYS A 84 -7.74 6.83 -13.82
C LYS A 84 -8.55 5.65 -13.29
N LEU A 85 -9.78 5.46 -13.76
CA LEU A 85 -10.65 4.36 -13.32
C LEU A 85 -10.13 2.99 -13.76
N GLN A 86 -9.61 2.87 -14.99
CA GLN A 86 -8.99 1.64 -15.47
C GLN A 86 -7.75 1.27 -14.64
N LYS A 87 -6.91 2.27 -14.32
CA LYS A 87 -5.74 2.09 -13.46
C LYS A 87 -6.16 1.64 -12.06
N ALA A 88 -7.12 2.32 -11.44
CA ALA A 88 -7.64 1.94 -10.13
C ALA A 88 -8.19 0.50 -10.13
N ARG A 89 -8.96 0.11 -11.15
CA ARG A 89 -9.49 -1.26 -11.27
C ARG A 89 -8.38 -2.31 -11.40
N ALA A 90 -7.35 -2.02 -12.19
CA ALA A 90 -6.20 -2.90 -12.34
C ALA A 90 -5.42 -3.02 -11.01
N SER A 91 -5.21 -1.90 -10.32
CA SER A 91 -4.54 -1.86 -9.02
C SER A 91 -5.30 -2.62 -7.95
N VAL A 92 -6.63 -2.44 -7.85
CA VAL A 92 -7.50 -3.23 -6.95
C VAL A 92 -7.32 -4.71 -7.27
N LYS A 93 -7.50 -5.13 -8.52
CA LYS A 93 -7.34 -6.56 -8.91
C LYS A 93 -5.95 -7.13 -8.59
N GLY A 94 -4.92 -6.30 -8.60
CA GLY A 94 -3.55 -6.68 -8.28
C GLY A 94 -3.23 -6.70 -6.79
N MET A 95 -4.14 -6.29 -5.90
CA MET A 95 -3.88 -6.28 -4.47
C MET A 95 -3.78 -7.72 -3.91
N PRO A 96 -2.74 -8.00 -3.11
CA PRO A 96 -2.64 -9.28 -2.43
C PRO A 96 -3.80 -9.41 -1.42
N ASP A 97 -4.21 -10.65 -1.20
CA ASP A 97 -5.14 -11.01 -0.12
C ASP A 97 -6.54 -10.37 -0.17
N MET A 98 -6.98 -9.82 -1.31
CA MET A 98 -8.34 -9.29 -1.47
C MET A 98 -9.47 -10.31 -1.34
N HIS A 99 -9.14 -11.60 -1.41
CA HIS A 99 -10.12 -12.69 -1.32
C HIS A 99 -10.38 -13.10 0.14
N ARG A 100 -9.61 -12.54 1.08
CA ARG A 100 -9.62 -12.92 2.48
C ARG A 100 -10.37 -11.88 3.31
N THR A 101 -11.05 -12.36 4.35
CA THR A 101 -11.86 -11.51 5.21
C THR A 101 -11.00 -10.83 6.26
N ILE A 102 -11.51 -9.73 6.84
CA ILE A 102 -10.81 -9.01 7.91
C ILE A 102 -10.67 -9.92 9.13
N GLU A 103 -11.70 -10.72 9.41
CA GLU A 103 -11.74 -11.67 10.51
C GLU A 103 -10.61 -12.71 10.42
N ASP A 104 -10.38 -13.26 9.22
CA ASP A 104 -9.29 -14.22 9.00
C ASP A 104 -7.91 -13.56 9.21
N GLN A 105 -7.77 -12.29 8.79
CA GLN A 105 -6.53 -11.52 8.96
C GLN A 105 -6.28 -11.20 10.44
N GLU A 106 -7.31 -10.83 11.19
CA GLU A 106 -7.22 -10.58 12.63
C GLU A 106 -6.85 -11.84 13.41
N GLU A 107 -7.38 -13.00 13.02
CA GLU A 107 -6.99 -14.28 13.60
C GLU A 107 -5.51 -14.59 13.34
N GLU A 108 -5.04 -14.41 12.10
CA GLU A 108 -3.63 -14.60 11.76
C GLU A 108 -2.71 -13.65 12.54
N ILE A 109 -3.10 -12.37 12.67
CA ILE A 109 -2.35 -11.40 13.47
C ILE A 109 -2.23 -11.89 14.91
N ARG A 110 -3.32 -12.38 15.51
CA ARG A 110 -3.31 -12.90 16.87
C ARG A 110 -2.37 -14.09 17.03
N GLU A 111 -2.39 -15.03 16.08
CA GLU A 111 -1.45 -16.16 16.09
C GLU A 111 0.00 -15.72 15.93
N CYS A 112 0.25 -14.73 15.07
CA CYS A 112 1.57 -14.20 14.81
C CYS A 112 2.13 -13.47 16.05
N GLU A 113 1.30 -12.66 16.71
CA GLU A 113 1.63 -11.98 17.97
C GLU A 113 1.95 -12.98 19.09
N GLU A 114 1.19 -14.08 19.18
CA GLU A 114 1.44 -15.13 20.15
C GLU A 114 2.78 -15.86 19.86
N LYS A 115 3.09 -16.13 18.59
CA LYS A 115 4.41 -16.67 18.20
C LYS A 115 5.54 -15.72 18.56
N ILE A 116 5.37 -14.41 18.32
CA ILE A 116 6.35 -13.39 18.70
C ILE A 116 6.55 -13.36 20.21
N ARG A 117 5.47 -13.49 20.99
CA ARG A 117 5.52 -13.55 22.46
C ARG A 117 6.38 -14.74 22.93
N GLN A 118 6.08 -15.93 22.40
CA GLN A 118 6.84 -17.14 22.73
C GLN A 118 8.33 -17.02 22.36
N GLN A 119 8.62 -16.46 21.18
CA GLN A 119 10.01 -16.25 20.74
C GLN A 119 10.74 -15.27 21.65
N LYS A 120 10.09 -14.18 22.10
CA LYS A 120 10.66 -13.24 23.07
C LYS A 120 10.95 -13.90 24.41
N ASP A 121 10.07 -14.78 24.88
CA ASP A 121 10.27 -15.51 26.14
C ASP A 121 11.47 -16.46 26.07
N VAL A 122 11.61 -17.20 24.97
CA VAL A 122 12.77 -18.07 24.72
C VAL A 122 14.08 -17.27 24.66
N LEU A 123 14.08 -16.12 23.98
CA LEU A 123 15.25 -15.23 23.92
C LEU A 123 15.62 -14.69 25.30
N ASN A 124 14.64 -14.31 26.12
CA ASN A 124 14.86 -13.87 27.49
C ASN A 124 15.44 -14.99 28.37
N LEU A 125 14.94 -16.22 28.21
CA LEU A 125 15.47 -17.37 28.93
C LEU A 125 16.93 -17.64 28.52
N LEU A 126 17.22 -17.65 27.22
CA LEU A 126 18.57 -17.85 26.71
C LEU A 126 19.53 -16.77 27.22
N LYS A 127 19.09 -15.51 27.23
CA LYS A 127 19.84 -14.39 27.82
C LYS A 127 20.14 -14.63 29.29
N LYS A 128 19.15 -15.06 30.08
CA LYS A 128 19.33 -15.35 31.52
C LYS A 128 20.33 -16.49 31.75
N VAL A 129 20.23 -17.58 30.99
CA VAL A 129 21.16 -18.72 31.08
C VAL A 129 22.59 -18.30 30.70
N GLY A 130 22.75 -17.51 29.65
CA GLY A 130 24.06 -16.98 29.25
C GLY A 130 24.69 -16.10 30.33
N LEU A 131 23.89 -15.27 31.01
CA LEU A 131 24.36 -14.45 32.13
C LEU A 131 24.75 -15.30 33.35
N SER A 132 23.95 -16.31 33.71
CA SER A 132 24.29 -17.20 34.83
C SER A 132 25.54 -18.02 34.56
N MET A 133 25.73 -18.51 33.32
CA MET A 133 26.96 -19.22 32.93
C MET A 133 28.19 -18.31 32.98
N LYS A 134 28.05 -17.04 32.58
CA LYS A 134 29.13 -16.06 32.69
C LYS A 134 29.50 -15.81 34.15
N GLN A 135 28.51 -15.61 35.02
CA GLN A 135 28.71 -15.39 36.46
C GLN A 135 29.39 -16.60 37.11
N GLU A 136 28.91 -17.82 36.85
CA GLU A 136 29.52 -19.05 37.39
C GLU A 136 31.00 -19.19 36.98
N ARG A 137 31.33 -18.81 35.74
CA ARG A 137 32.71 -18.85 35.24
C ARG A 137 33.60 -17.80 35.92
N GLU A 138 33.07 -16.62 36.22
CA GLU A 138 33.78 -15.56 36.94
C GLU A 138 34.02 -15.93 38.41
N GLU A 139 33.04 -16.55 39.08
CA GLU A 139 33.17 -17.04 40.46
C GLU A 139 34.23 -18.15 40.58
N ARG A 140 34.25 -19.11 39.65
CA ARG A 140 35.28 -20.17 39.61
C ARG A 140 36.68 -19.64 39.32
N GLY A 141 36.80 -18.58 38.49
CA GLY A 141 38.08 -17.95 38.17
C GLY A 141 38.63 -17.02 39.27
N SER A 142 37.77 -16.53 40.16
CA SER A 142 38.18 -15.68 41.29
C SER A 142 38.67 -16.47 42.50
N GLY A 143 38.21 -17.71 42.70
CA GLY A 143 38.63 -18.57 43.80
C GLY A 143 40.10 -19.04 43.70
N ASP A 144 40.63 -19.14 42.49
CA ASP A 144 41.98 -19.65 42.21
C ASP A 144 43.10 -18.60 42.45
N LYS A 145 42.74 -17.33 42.69
CA LYS A 145 43.69 -16.23 42.90
C LYS A 145 43.95 -15.88 44.37
N MET A 146 43.34 -16.60 45.32
CA MET A 146 43.40 -16.27 46.76
C MET A 146 44.13 -17.34 47.60
N GLU A 147 45.02 -18.13 46.98
CA GLU A 147 46.02 -18.95 47.66
C GLU A 147 47.43 -18.59 47.15
N ILE A 148 48.00 -17.48 47.64
CA ILE A 148 49.47 -17.25 47.64
C ILE A 148 49.83 -16.48 48.91
#